data_AF-A0A1C5BWM6-F1
#
_entry.id   AF-A0A1C5BWM6-F1
#
_cell.length_a   1.000
_cell.length_b   1.000
_cell.length_c   1.000
_cell.angle_alpha   90.00
_cell.angle_beta   90.00
_cell.angle_gamma   90.00
#
_symmetry.space_group_name_H-M   'P 1'
#
loop_
_entity.id
_entity.type
_entity.pdbx_description
1 polymer ?
#
loop_
_entity_poly.entity_id
_entity_poly.type
_entity_poly.pdbx_seq_one_letter_code
_entity_poly.pdbx_strand_id
1 'polypeptide(L)'
;MPTPYTGWVRGARRAVPPKLMDTVVQLAHRRDTPFLRHAHAYVPDPARSSLQDELDFLRERFESAGDERTAALIEDYWNHALHPYWPALRASLEEEVLFRGRTLAVNGPEAMLAELEGRVLWQRPRLTAPYHLDLTREVRRSRLVLVPSMFSAATRVFTSDAQVTAMSYQARTTGFLHSVTPDRPTEPPTDRLALLIGPGRAKVIRALQAPRTTTALAHSLGLAKSTVSQHLGVLTETGVVWRRRLGGQVFYQLDRSGFALLEQLGD
;
A
#
# COMPACT_ATOMS: atom_id res chain seq x y z
N MET A 1 2.75 0.09 7.91
CA MET A 1 3.54 0.49 6.71
C MET A 1 4.67 -0.51 6.56
N PRO A 2 5.03 -0.98 5.36
CA PRO A 2 6.22 -1.82 5.21
C PRO A 2 7.45 -1.06 5.73
N THR A 3 8.43 -1.81 6.26
CA THR A 3 9.67 -1.35 6.92
C THR A 3 10.61 -0.42 6.11
N PRO A 4 10.60 -0.32 4.78
CA PRO A 4 11.58 0.51 4.07
C PRO A 4 11.24 2.00 4.01
N TYR A 5 10.08 2.43 4.49
CA TYR A 5 9.69 3.84 4.45
C TYR A 5 10.07 4.64 5.70
N THR A 6 10.73 4.03 6.69
CA THR A 6 10.98 4.67 8.00
C THR A 6 11.87 5.92 7.91
N GLY A 7 12.81 5.97 6.96
CA GLY A 7 13.64 7.15 6.70
C GLY A 7 12.84 8.32 6.12
N TRP A 8 12.06 8.05 5.06
CA TRP A 8 11.12 9.01 4.48
C TRP A 8 10.07 9.46 5.51
N VAL A 9 9.42 8.53 6.22
CA VAL A 9 8.40 8.85 7.24
C VAL A 9 8.98 9.77 8.31
N ARG A 10 10.18 9.49 8.82
CA ARG A 10 10.83 10.35 9.82
C ARG A 10 11.17 11.73 9.27
N GLY A 11 11.66 11.80 8.02
CA GLY A 11 11.96 13.06 7.34
C GLY A 11 10.70 13.89 7.08
N ALA A 12 9.70 13.28 6.44
CA ALA A 12 8.41 13.89 6.15
C ALA A 12 7.68 14.33 7.43
N ARG A 13 7.65 13.52 8.50
CA ARG A 13 7.04 13.91 9.78
C ARG A 13 7.70 15.14 10.41
N ARG A 14 8.99 15.36 10.17
CA ARG A 14 9.69 16.56 10.65
C ARG A 14 9.48 17.77 9.74
N ALA A 15 9.38 17.54 8.44
CA ALA A 15 9.29 18.59 7.42
C ALA A 15 7.88 19.13 7.22
N VAL A 16 6.85 18.29 7.41
CA VAL A 16 5.45 18.68 7.20
C VAL A 16 4.91 19.38 8.44
N PRO A 17 4.38 20.63 8.33
CA PRO A 17 3.76 21.31 9.45
C PRO A 17 2.63 20.48 10.09
N PRO A 18 2.52 20.41 11.43
CA PRO A 18 1.48 19.61 12.10
C PRO A 18 0.06 19.97 11.66
N LYS A 19 -0.24 21.26 11.50
CA LYS A 19 -1.54 21.75 11.02
C LYS A 19 -1.87 21.26 9.60
N LEU A 20 -0.86 21.15 8.74
CA LEU A 20 -1.00 20.62 7.38
C LEU A 20 -1.33 19.12 7.45
N MET A 21 -0.60 18.36 8.26
CA MET A 21 -0.89 16.93 8.47
C MET A 21 -2.29 16.69 9.03
N ASP A 22 -2.71 17.46 10.03
CA ASP A 22 -4.05 17.35 10.61
C ASP A 22 -5.14 17.62 9.57
N THR A 23 -4.93 18.63 8.72
CA THR A 23 -5.86 18.98 7.64
C THR A 23 -5.95 17.86 6.60
N VAL A 24 -4.83 17.27 6.18
CA VAL A 24 -4.78 16.13 5.26
C VAL A 24 -5.47 14.91 5.87
N VAL A 25 -5.21 14.58 7.14
CA VAL A 25 -5.83 13.45 7.83
C VAL A 25 -7.34 13.65 7.98
N GLN A 26 -7.79 14.85 8.34
CA GLN A 26 -9.22 15.17 8.43
C GLN A 26 -9.90 15.03 7.07
N LEU A 27 -9.29 15.52 5.99
CA LEU A 27 -9.83 15.37 4.62
C LEU A 27 -9.84 13.92 4.14
N ALA A 28 -8.84 13.12 4.50
CA ALA A 28 -8.81 11.69 4.21
C ALA A 28 -9.92 10.91 4.94
N HIS A 29 -10.35 11.41 6.11
CA HIS A 29 -11.46 10.84 6.88
C HIS A 29 -12.84 11.34 6.45
N ARG A 30 -12.91 12.46 5.72
CA ARG A 30 -14.14 12.98 5.13
C ARG A 30 -14.57 12.09 3.96
N ARG A 31 -15.71 11.41 4.14
CA ARG A 31 -16.34 10.60 3.08
C ARG A 31 -16.94 11.46 1.96
N ASP A 32 -16.99 12.78 2.13
CA ASP A 32 -17.58 13.80 1.27
C ASP A 32 -16.58 14.56 0.39
N THR A 33 -15.26 14.32 0.53
CA THR A 33 -14.24 14.98 -0.31
C THR A 33 -14.37 14.51 -1.78
N PRO A 34 -14.70 15.40 -2.74
CA PRO A 34 -15.00 15.01 -4.14
C PRO A 34 -13.87 14.21 -4.81
N PHE A 35 -12.62 14.61 -4.63
CA PHE A 35 -11.44 13.89 -5.16
C PHE A 35 -11.28 12.46 -4.63
N LEU A 36 -11.75 12.20 -3.41
CA LEU A 36 -11.66 10.88 -2.77
C LEU A 36 -12.91 10.02 -3.01
N ARG A 37 -14.05 10.65 -3.35
CA ARG A 37 -15.32 9.97 -3.68
C ARG A 37 -15.29 9.30 -5.04
N HIS A 38 -14.58 9.86 -6.01
CA HIS A 38 -14.53 9.26 -7.33
C HIS A 38 -13.66 8.01 -7.29
N ALA A 39 -14.32 6.88 -7.02
CA ALA A 39 -13.84 5.51 -7.25
C ALA A 39 -13.44 5.25 -8.73
N HIS A 40 -13.60 6.25 -9.59
CA HIS A 40 -12.96 6.36 -10.89
C HIS A 40 -11.74 7.26 -10.75
N ALA A 41 -10.72 6.76 -10.04
CA ALA A 41 -9.43 7.41 -10.08
C ALA A 41 -8.98 7.44 -11.55
N TYR A 42 -8.63 8.63 -12.04
CA TYR A 42 -8.20 8.84 -13.42
C TYR A 42 -6.93 8.04 -13.69
N VAL A 43 -6.82 7.42 -14.87
CA VAL A 43 -5.60 6.70 -15.26
C VAL A 43 -4.54 7.76 -15.56
N PRO A 44 -3.44 7.88 -14.79
CA PRO A 44 -2.45 8.94 -15.00
C PRO A 44 -2.05 9.01 -16.48
N ASP A 45 -2.10 10.22 -17.04
CA ASP A 45 -1.76 10.44 -18.43
C ASP A 45 -0.24 10.59 -18.53
N PRO A 46 0.46 9.75 -19.30
CA PRO A 46 1.90 9.90 -19.48
C PRO A 46 2.30 11.25 -20.10
N ALA A 47 1.37 11.98 -20.74
CA ALA A 47 1.60 13.34 -21.21
C ALA A 47 1.74 14.37 -20.08
N ARG A 48 1.20 14.07 -18.88
CA ARG A 48 1.31 14.93 -17.69
C ARG A 48 2.43 14.41 -16.80
N SER A 49 3.60 15.01 -16.95
CA SER A 49 4.86 14.51 -16.38
C SER A 49 5.31 15.25 -15.13
N SER A 50 4.65 16.37 -14.81
CA SER A 50 4.87 17.16 -13.60
C SER A 50 3.66 17.14 -12.66
N LEU A 51 3.89 17.47 -11.39
CA LEU A 51 2.80 17.69 -10.45
C LEU A 51 1.90 18.84 -10.90
N GLN A 52 2.50 19.90 -11.47
CA GLN A 52 1.76 21.08 -11.91
C GLN A 52 0.75 20.72 -12.99
N ASP A 53 1.17 19.93 -13.99
CA ASP A 53 0.27 19.45 -15.04
C ASP A 53 -0.93 18.69 -14.45
N GLU A 54 -0.69 17.88 -13.42
CA GLU A 54 -1.74 17.12 -12.75
C GLU A 54 -2.65 18.02 -11.92
N LEU A 55 -2.09 19.00 -11.19
CA LEU A 55 -2.88 19.97 -10.42
C LEU A 55 -3.75 20.84 -11.33
N ASP A 56 -3.22 21.29 -12.47
CA ASP A 56 -3.96 22.10 -13.44
C ASP A 56 -5.11 21.30 -14.06
N PHE A 57 -4.86 20.04 -14.46
CA PHE A 57 -5.91 19.14 -14.90
C PHE A 57 -7.01 18.93 -13.84
N LEU A 58 -6.61 18.76 -12.57
CA LEU A 58 -7.55 18.60 -11.47
C LEU A 58 -8.37 19.89 -11.25
N ARG A 59 -7.75 21.08 -11.33
CA ARG A 59 -8.46 22.36 -11.22
C ARG A 59 -9.48 22.55 -12.34
N GLU A 60 -9.09 22.27 -13.59
CA GLU A 60 -9.98 22.39 -14.75
C GLU A 60 -11.14 21.40 -14.70
N ARG A 61 -10.90 20.19 -14.21
CA ARG A 61 -11.92 19.13 -14.18
C ARG A 61 -12.93 19.30 -13.05
N PHE A 62 -12.55 19.92 -11.94
CA PHE A 62 -13.38 20.07 -10.76
C PHE A 62 -13.61 21.56 -10.50
N GLU A 63 -14.62 22.13 -11.17
CA GLU A 63 -14.94 23.57 -11.15
C GLU A 63 -15.67 24.01 -9.86
N SER A 64 -15.10 23.77 -8.67
CA SER A 64 -15.67 24.27 -7.41
C SER A 64 -14.64 24.88 -6.45
N ALA A 65 -15.06 25.83 -5.62
CA ALA A 65 -14.17 26.47 -4.62
C ALA A 65 -13.61 25.50 -3.56
N GLY A 66 -14.20 24.30 -3.40
CA GLY A 66 -13.65 23.23 -2.57
C GLY A 66 -12.44 22.56 -3.22
N ASP A 67 -12.30 22.69 -4.53
CA ASP A 67 -11.29 22.01 -5.32
C ASP A 67 -9.96 22.77 -5.36
N GLU A 68 -10.03 24.10 -5.42
CA GLU A 68 -8.85 24.97 -5.31
C GLU A 68 -8.13 24.79 -3.96
N ARG A 69 -8.89 24.74 -2.87
CA ARG A 69 -8.34 24.50 -1.52
C ARG A 69 -7.71 23.11 -1.41
N THR A 70 -8.26 22.12 -2.10
CA THR A 70 -7.75 20.75 -2.08
C THR A 70 -6.48 20.63 -2.93
N ALA A 71 -6.45 21.26 -4.12
CA ALA A 71 -5.26 21.33 -4.97
C ALA A 71 -4.10 22.00 -4.24
N ALA A 72 -4.32 23.16 -3.60
CA ALA A 72 -3.32 23.84 -2.80
C ALA A 72 -2.79 22.97 -1.65
N LEU A 73 -3.67 22.20 -0.98
CA LEU A 73 -3.25 21.29 0.09
C LEU A 73 -2.38 20.14 -0.43
N ILE A 74 -2.72 19.59 -1.60
CA ILE A 74 -1.93 18.52 -2.25
C ILE A 74 -0.55 19.07 -2.62
N GLU A 75 -0.50 20.29 -3.16
CA GLU A 75 0.73 20.99 -3.52
C GLU A 75 1.61 21.25 -2.29
N ASP A 76 1.05 21.80 -1.21
CA ASP A 76 1.75 22.04 0.05
C ASP A 76 2.30 20.73 0.64
N TYR A 77 1.48 19.68 0.68
CA TYR A 77 1.90 18.38 1.17
C TYR A 77 3.01 17.79 0.29
N TRP A 78 2.90 17.90 -1.03
CA TRP A 78 3.95 17.45 -1.95
C TRP A 78 5.27 18.14 -1.66
N ASN A 79 5.27 19.47 -1.58
CA ASN A 79 6.48 20.29 -1.40
C ASN A 79 7.23 19.92 -0.11
N HIS A 80 6.51 19.62 0.96
CA HIS A 80 7.11 19.23 2.24
C HIS A 80 7.46 17.75 2.34
N ALA A 81 6.56 16.86 1.91
CA ALA A 81 6.64 15.43 2.18
C ALA A 81 7.33 14.64 1.06
N LEU A 82 7.18 15.04 -0.20
CA LEU A 82 7.55 14.21 -1.35
C LEU A 82 8.65 14.84 -2.20
N HIS A 83 8.56 16.13 -2.52
CA HIS A 83 9.50 16.84 -3.38
C HIS A 83 10.98 16.60 -3.01
N PRO A 84 11.42 16.67 -1.73
CA PRO A 84 12.82 16.46 -1.37
C PRO A 84 13.35 15.04 -1.67
N TYR A 85 12.45 14.06 -1.72
CA TYR A 85 12.76 12.65 -1.93
C TYR A 85 12.37 12.15 -3.31
N TRP A 86 11.72 12.99 -4.12
CA TRP A 86 11.09 12.60 -5.37
C TRP A 86 12.06 12.00 -6.39
N PRO A 87 13.27 12.53 -6.61
CA PRO A 87 14.22 11.90 -7.53
C PRO A 87 14.55 10.45 -7.16
N ALA A 88 14.74 10.17 -5.87
CA ALA A 88 15.03 8.82 -5.39
C ALA A 88 13.80 7.90 -5.47
N LEU A 89 12.62 8.40 -5.11
CA LEU A 89 11.36 7.65 -5.23
C LEU A 89 11.06 7.31 -6.69
N ARG A 90 11.26 8.26 -7.61
CA ARG A 90 11.09 8.08 -9.05
C ARG A 90 12.05 7.03 -9.59
N ALA A 91 13.34 7.12 -9.27
CA ALA A 91 14.33 6.14 -9.72
C ALA A 91 13.98 4.70 -9.25
N SER A 92 13.50 4.54 -8.02
CA SER A 92 13.06 3.24 -7.51
C SER A 92 11.80 2.71 -8.24
N LEU A 93 10.85 3.58 -8.55
CA LEU A 93 9.67 3.21 -9.35
C LEU A 93 10.03 2.87 -10.80
N GLU A 94 10.99 3.57 -11.40
CA GLU A 94 11.51 3.26 -12.74
C GLU A 94 12.21 1.90 -12.77
N GLU A 95 13.03 1.58 -11.77
CA GLU A 95 13.65 0.26 -11.62
C GLU A 95 12.58 -0.85 -11.51
N GLU A 96 11.52 -0.60 -10.74
CA GLU A 96 10.39 -1.53 -10.63
C GLU A 96 9.71 -1.76 -11.98
N VAL A 97 9.42 -0.70 -12.74
CA VAL A 97 8.83 -0.80 -14.09
C VAL A 97 9.74 -1.61 -15.01
N LEU A 98 11.04 -1.33 -15.03
CA LEU A 98 12.01 -2.04 -15.87
C LEU A 98 12.09 -3.53 -15.52
N PHE A 99 12.11 -3.86 -14.23
CA PHE A 99 12.15 -5.25 -13.78
C PHE A 99 10.91 -6.02 -14.23
N ARG A 100 9.70 -5.47 -13.99
CA ARG A 100 8.44 -6.12 -14.39
C ARG A 100 8.31 -6.20 -15.91
N GLY A 101 8.75 -5.16 -16.62
CA GLY A 101 8.78 -5.11 -18.07
C GLY A 101 9.65 -6.22 -18.66
N ARG A 102 10.79 -6.52 -18.03
CA ARG A 102 11.66 -7.64 -18.43
C ARG A 102 10.97 -8.99 -18.25
N THR A 103 10.38 -9.28 -17.09
CA THR A 103 9.63 -10.53 -16.88
C THR A 103 8.47 -10.65 -17.87
N LEU A 104 7.73 -9.57 -18.09
CA LEU A 104 6.62 -9.56 -19.06
C LEU A 104 7.10 -9.91 -20.49
N ALA A 105 8.22 -9.34 -20.93
CA ALA A 105 8.75 -9.56 -22.27
C ALA A 105 9.36 -10.96 -22.46
N VAL A 106 10.02 -11.51 -21.44
CA VAL A 106 10.78 -12.77 -21.54
C VAL A 106 9.92 -13.98 -21.14
N ASN A 107 9.16 -13.87 -20.06
CA ASN A 107 8.43 -14.98 -19.44
C ASN A 107 6.90 -14.87 -19.61
N GLY A 108 6.43 -13.76 -20.19
CA GLY A 108 5.02 -13.52 -20.45
C GLY A 108 4.24 -12.94 -19.27
N PRO A 109 2.95 -12.60 -19.50
CA PRO A 109 2.14 -11.89 -18.53
C PRO A 109 1.80 -12.69 -17.28
N GLU A 110 1.64 -14.01 -17.38
CA GLU A 110 1.29 -14.85 -16.23
C GLU A 110 2.43 -14.92 -15.21
N ALA A 111 3.68 -15.04 -15.69
CA ALA A 111 4.85 -15.01 -14.84
C ALA A 111 4.96 -13.66 -14.12
N MET A 112 4.84 -12.55 -14.85
CA MET A 112 4.90 -11.21 -14.26
C MET A 112 3.79 -10.96 -13.23
N LEU A 113 2.56 -11.39 -13.51
CA LEU A 113 1.44 -11.28 -12.56
C LEU A 113 1.63 -12.13 -11.31
N ALA A 114 2.25 -13.31 -11.44
CA ALA A 114 2.56 -14.17 -10.29
C ALA A 114 3.61 -13.54 -9.35
N GLU A 115 4.52 -12.72 -9.88
CA GLU A 115 5.53 -12.02 -9.08
C GLU A 115 5.00 -10.77 -8.35
N LEU A 116 3.74 -10.35 -8.56
CA LEU A 116 3.10 -9.24 -7.82
C LEU A 116 2.78 -9.61 -6.36
N GLU A 117 3.52 -10.56 -5.79
CA GLU A 117 3.34 -11.25 -4.52
C GLU A 117 2.80 -10.38 -3.37
N GLY A 118 2.20 -11.03 -2.38
CA GLY A 118 1.65 -10.39 -1.19
C GLY A 118 0.15 -10.25 -1.28
N ARG A 119 -0.35 -9.04 -1.58
CA ARG A 119 -1.80 -8.76 -1.56
C ARG A 119 -2.49 -9.11 -2.88
N VAL A 120 -1.74 -9.29 -3.96
CA VAL A 120 -2.29 -9.64 -5.27
C VAL A 120 -2.17 -11.14 -5.49
N LEU A 121 -3.27 -11.78 -5.88
CA LEU A 121 -3.34 -13.20 -6.21
C LEU A 121 -3.74 -13.36 -7.68
N TRP A 122 -2.87 -13.98 -8.45
CA TRP A 122 -3.14 -14.38 -9.83
C TRP A 122 -3.50 -15.86 -9.90
N GLN A 123 -4.69 -16.17 -10.41
CA GLN A 123 -5.14 -17.53 -10.73
C GLN A 123 -5.97 -17.46 -11.99
N ARG A 124 -5.40 -17.85 -13.14
CA ARG A 124 -6.06 -17.70 -14.44
C ARG A 124 -7.53 -18.17 -14.38
N PRO A 125 -8.50 -17.36 -14.85
CA PRO A 125 -8.38 -16.05 -15.50
C PRO A 125 -8.53 -14.85 -14.54
N ARG A 126 -8.43 -15.06 -13.24
CA ARG A 126 -8.79 -14.09 -12.19
C ARG A 126 -7.56 -13.49 -11.51
N LEU A 127 -7.52 -12.16 -11.49
CA LEU A 127 -6.64 -11.38 -10.62
C LEU A 127 -7.44 -10.86 -9.42
N THR A 128 -6.97 -11.11 -8.21
CA THR A 128 -7.64 -10.71 -6.97
C THR A 128 -6.70 -9.82 -6.17
N ALA A 129 -7.19 -8.66 -5.70
CA ALA A 129 -6.42 -7.75 -4.87
C ALA A 129 -7.33 -7.04 -3.84
N PRO A 130 -6.84 -6.72 -2.63
CA PRO A 130 -7.58 -6.00 -1.61
C PRO A 130 -8.00 -4.62 -2.08
N TYR A 131 -9.30 -4.46 -2.25
CA TYR A 131 -9.95 -3.19 -2.50
C TYR A 131 -10.84 -2.82 -1.32
N HIS A 132 -11.08 -1.53 -1.13
CA HIS A 132 -11.89 -1.00 -0.01
C HIS A 132 -13.39 -1.33 -0.14
N LEU A 133 -13.81 -1.85 -1.29
CA LEU A 133 -15.17 -2.30 -1.59
C LEU A 133 -15.11 -3.64 -2.34
N ASP A 134 -16.22 -4.36 -2.34
CA ASP A 134 -16.37 -5.59 -3.13
C ASP A 134 -16.64 -5.22 -4.58
N LEU A 135 -15.59 -5.33 -5.40
CA LEU A 135 -15.62 -4.98 -6.81
C LEU A 135 -15.20 -6.20 -7.64
N THR A 136 -16.10 -6.68 -8.49
CA THR A 136 -15.76 -7.61 -9.57
C THR A 136 -15.87 -6.85 -10.88
N ARG A 137 -14.77 -6.81 -11.63
CA ARG A 137 -14.74 -6.17 -12.95
C ARG A 137 -14.26 -7.16 -13.98
N GLU A 138 -15.00 -7.24 -15.07
CA GLU A 138 -14.58 -8.02 -16.21
C GLU A 138 -13.77 -7.16 -17.16
N VAL A 139 -12.51 -7.53 -17.36
CA VAL A 139 -11.61 -6.85 -18.29
C VAL A 139 -11.65 -7.62 -19.61
N ARG A 140 -12.70 -7.38 -20.41
CA ARG A 140 -12.84 -7.95 -21.77
C ARG A 140 -12.45 -6.90 -22.79
N ARG A 141 -11.45 -7.20 -23.64
CA ARG A 141 -10.97 -6.29 -24.71
C ARG A 141 -10.40 -4.94 -24.21
N SER A 142 -10.23 -4.78 -22.90
CA SER A 142 -9.61 -3.59 -22.29
C SER A 142 -8.14 -3.89 -21.95
N ARG A 143 -7.30 -2.85 -21.99
CA ARG A 143 -5.91 -2.94 -21.53
C ARG A 143 -5.88 -2.91 -20.00
N LEU A 144 -5.17 -3.86 -19.38
CA LEU A 144 -4.84 -3.80 -17.96
C LEU A 144 -3.49 -3.09 -17.79
N VAL A 145 -3.49 -1.95 -17.12
CA VAL A 145 -2.28 -1.18 -16.80
C VAL A 145 -1.94 -1.40 -15.32
N LEU A 146 -0.71 -1.79 -15.03
CA LEU A 146 -0.24 -1.94 -13.65
C LEU A 146 0.56 -0.71 -13.25
N VAL A 147 0.18 -0.11 -12.12
CA VAL A 147 0.77 1.15 -11.63
C VAL A 147 1.56 0.86 -10.35
N PRO A 148 2.90 0.78 -10.39
CA PRO A 148 3.67 0.61 -9.16
C PRO A 148 3.45 1.79 -8.23
N SER A 149 3.28 1.51 -6.94
CA SER A 149 3.11 2.51 -5.90
C SER A 149 4.02 2.20 -4.72
N MET A 150 4.71 3.23 -4.23
CA MET A 150 5.52 3.14 -3.01
C MET A 150 4.65 3.14 -1.75
N PHE A 151 3.52 3.83 -1.77
CA PHE A 151 2.71 4.09 -0.58
C PHE A 151 1.32 3.44 -0.68
N SER A 152 1.25 2.14 -0.99
CA SER A 152 -0.05 1.46 -1.07
C SER A 152 -0.50 0.98 0.32
N ALA A 153 -1.45 1.68 0.93
CA ALA A 153 -2.20 1.16 2.08
C ALA A 153 -3.24 0.11 1.63
N ALA A 154 -3.76 0.24 0.41
CA ALA A 154 -4.65 -0.69 -0.28
C ALA A 154 -4.47 -0.56 -1.81
N THR A 155 -4.89 -1.57 -2.57
CA THR A 155 -4.93 -1.50 -4.03
C THR A 155 -5.90 -0.40 -4.45
N ARG A 156 -5.47 0.48 -5.36
CA ARG A 156 -6.34 1.42 -6.08
C ARG A 156 -6.59 0.90 -7.48
N VAL A 157 -7.85 0.91 -7.91
CA VAL A 157 -8.25 0.63 -9.28
C VAL A 157 -8.63 1.96 -9.91
N PHE A 158 -8.03 2.24 -11.06
CA PHE A 158 -8.21 3.44 -11.86
C PHE A 158 -8.91 3.04 -13.15
N THR A 159 -9.84 3.85 -13.62
CA THR A 159 -10.65 3.48 -14.78
C THR A 159 -10.82 4.73 -15.65
N SER A 160 -10.24 4.69 -16.85
CA SER A 160 -10.52 5.67 -17.90
C SER A 160 -11.36 4.94 -18.92
N ASP A 161 -12.54 5.50 -19.22
CA ASP A 161 -13.47 5.01 -20.25
C ASP A 161 -13.64 3.46 -20.26
N ALA A 162 -14.25 2.90 -21.29
CA ALA A 162 -14.50 1.46 -21.36
C ALA A 162 -13.24 0.64 -21.72
N GLN A 163 -12.11 1.28 -22.10
CA GLN A 163 -11.01 0.61 -22.78
C GLN A 163 -9.75 0.41 -21.93
N VAL A 164 -9.58 1.13 -20.82
CA VAL A 164 -8.41 0.95 -19.93
C VAL A 164 -8.84 0.73 -18.47
N THR A 165 -8.33 -0.36 -17.89
CA THR A 165 -8.40 -0.61 -16.45
C THR A 165 -6.98 -0.54 -15.89
N ALA A 166 -6.71 0.39 -14.99
CA ALA A 166 -5.45 0.45 -14.26
C ALA A 166 -5.60 -0.07 -12.84
N MET A 167 -4.58 -0.72 -12.31
CA MET A 167 -4.52 -1.19 -10.94
C MET A 167 -3.16 -0.86 -10.34
N SER A 168 -3.16 -0.19 -9.19
CA SER A 168 -1.93 -0.01 -8.43
C SER A 168 -1.56 -1.25 -7.64
N TYR A 169 -0.26 -1.49 -7.52
CA TYR A 169 0.29 -2.53 -6.67
C TYR A 169 1.47 -1.98 -5.86
N GLN A 170 1.82 -2.66 -4.77
CA GLN A 170 2.98 -2.27 -3.98
C GLN A 170 4.24 -2.58 -4.78
N ALA A 171 5.00 -1.54 -5.13
CA ALA A 171 6.31 -1.69 -5.74
C ALA A 171 7.24 -2.47 -4.79
N ARG A 172 8.18 -3.26 -5.35
CA ARG A 172 9.25 -3.83 -4.54
C ARG A 172 10.06 -2.70 -3.95
N THR A 173 10.61 -2.95 -2.78
CA THR A 173 11.59 -2.04 -2.23
C THR A 173 12.97 -2.51 -2.61
N THR A 174 13.64 -1.75 -3.47
CA THR A 174 15.04 -1.95 -3.88
C THR A 174 15.86 -0.70 -3.49
N GLY A 175 17.15 -0.88 -3.19
CA GLY A 175 18.10 0.24 -3.01
C GLY A 175 17.85 1.18 -1.80
N PHE A 176 18.03 2.50 -2.03
CA PHE A 176 18.13 3.63 -1.08
C PHE A 176 17.23 3.61 0.17
N LEU A 177 16.07 2.93 0.11
CA LEU A 177 15.16 2.78 1.24
C LEU A 177 15.56 1.67 2.24
N HIS A 178 16.52 0.82 1.90
CA HIS A 178 17.16 -0.12 2.82
C HIS A 178 18.36 0.51 3.56
N SER A 179 18.84 1.68 3.13
CA SER A 179 20.08 2.28 3.63
C SER A 179 19.94 3.78 3.88
N VAL A 180 19.15 4.15 4.89
CA VAL A 180 19.36 5.40 5.64
C VAL A 180 19.09 5.16 7.13
N THR A 181 20.00 4.45 7.78
CA THR A 181 20.21 4.54 9.23
C THR A 181 21.58 5.18 9.44
N PRO A 182 21.67 6.37 10.06
CA PRO A 182 22.90 6.73 10.74
C PRO A 182 23.09 5.73 11.88
N ASP A 183 24.26 5.10 11.91
CA ASP A 183 24.69 4.21 12.98
C ASP A 183 24.46 4.86 14.34
N ARG A 184 23.72 4.15 15.21
CA ARG A 184 23.82 4.36 16.64
C ARG A 184 23.97 2.99 17.31
N PRO A 185 25.05 2.76 18.06
CA PRO A 185 25.24 1.49 18.75
C PRO A 185 24.17 1.41 19.85
N THR A 186 23.28 0.44 19.76
CA THR A 186 22.30 0.17 20.81
C THR A 186 22.25 -1.34 21.03
N GLU A 187 22.30 -1.72 22.30
CA GLU A 187 22.22 -3.07 22.88
C GLU A 187 21.27 -4.04 22.17
N PRO A 188 21.44 -5.37 22.36
CA PRO A 188 20.60 -6.37 21.68
C PRO A 188 19.11 -6.03 21.81
N PRO A 189 18.37 -5.95 20.68
CA PRO A 189 17.02 -5.42 20.69
C PRO A 189 16.11 -6.32 21.53
N THR A 190 15.57 -5.75 22.60
CA THR A 190 14.50 -6.40 23.35
C THR A 190 13.23 -6.35 22.49
N ASP A 191 12.65 -7.51 22.13
CA ASP A 191 11.43 -7.59 21.31
C ASP A 191 10.22 -7.07 22.10
N ARG A 192 9.98 -5.75 22.00
CA ARG A 192 8.94 -5.01 22.73
C ARG A 192 7.54 -5.52 22.37
N LEU A 193 7.32 -5.92 21.12
CA LEU A 193 6.07 -6.50 20.68
C LEU A 193 5.85 -7.88 21.33
N ALA A 194 6.87 -8.75 21.34
CA ALA A 194 6.76 -10.04 22.00
C ALA A 194 6.57 -9.91 23.52
N LEU A 195 7.13 -8.88 24.17
CA LEU A 195 6.87 -8.63 25.59
C LEU A 195 5.41 -8.26 25.86
N LEU A 196 4.80 -7.42 25.01
CA LEU A 196 3.44 -6.94 25.23
C LEU A 196 2.37 -7.98 24.90
N ILE A 197 2.51 -8.66 23.76
CA ILE A 197 1.48 -9.57 23.24
C ILE A 197 1.93 -11.02 23.20
N GLY A 198 3.11 -11.34 23.69
CA GLY A 198 3.67 -12.68 23.65
C GLY A 198 4.29 -13.02 22.28
N PRO A 199 5.29 -13.91 22.28
CA PRO A 199 6.12 -14.19 21.10
C PRO A 199 5.34 -14.82 19.93
N GLY A 200 4.34 -15.66 20.22
CA GLY A 200 3.51 -16.30 19.19
C GLY A 200 2.66 -15.31 18.40
N ARG A 201 1.95 -14.41 19.10
CA ARG A 201 1.14 -13.37 18.45
C ARG A 201 2.01 -12.33 17.74
N ALA A 202 3.16 -11.97 18.31
CA ALA A 202 4.13 -11.09 17.65
C ALA A 202 4.61 -11.67 16.31
N LYS A 203 4.95 -12.97 16.26
CA LYS A 203 5.30 -13.67 15.02
C LYS A 203 4.16 -13.65 13.99
N VAL A 204 2.92 -13.90 14.42
CA VAL A 204 1.75 -13.87 13.52
C VAL A 204 1.50 -12.46 12.98
N ILE A 205 1.57 -11.41 13.82
CA ILE A 205 1.43 -10.01 13.37
C ILE A 205 2.50 -9.65 12.34
N ARG A 206 3.77 -9.97 12.61
CA ARG A 206 4.89 -9.70 11.67
C ARG A 206 4.71 -10.41 10.33
N ALA A 207 4.16 -11.62 10.32
CA ALA A 207 3.87 -12.38 9.11
C ALA A 207 2.62 -11.89 8.34
N LEU A 208 1.76 -11.08 8.97
CA LEU A 208 0.50 -10.57 8.41
C LEU A 208 0.60 -9.18 7.76
N GLN A 209 1.81 -8.74 7.40
CA GLN A 209 2.00 -7.52 6.59
C GLN A 209 1.30 -7.60 5.22
N ALA A 210 0.98 -8.82 4.75
CA ALA A 210 0.09 -9.09 3.61
C ALA A 210 -1.01 -10.10 4.02
N PRO A 211 -2.17 -10.13 3.32
CA PRO A 211 -3.23 -11.09 3.57
C PRO A 211 -2.72 -12.52 3.40
N ARG A 212 -2.93 -13.36 4.41
CA ARG A 212 -2.54 -14.77 4.36
C ARG A 212 -3.63 -15.65 4.92
N THR A 213 -3.68 -16.88 4.43
CA THR A 213 -4.53 -17.91 5.02
C THR A 213 -3.87 -18.53 6.25
N THR A 214 -4.65 -19.16 7.12
CA THR A 214 -4.12 -19.92 8.27
C THR A 214 -3.08 -20.97 7.83
N THR A 215 -3.33 -21.65 6.71
CA THR A 215 -2.41 -22.66 6.16
C THR A 215 -1.10 -22.04 5.71
N ALA A 216 -1.14 -20.89 5.03
CA ALA A 216 0.06 -20.18 4.58
C ALA A 216 0.90 -19.67 5.76
N LEU A 217 0.24 -19.17 6.82
CA LEU A 217 0.90 -18.72 8.04
C LEU A 217 1.56 -19.86 8.82
N ALA A 218 0.84 -20.97 8.98
CA ALA A 218 1.36 -22.18 9.63
C ALA A 218 2.63 -22.68 8.94
N HIS A 219 2.61 -22.76 7.61
CA HIS A 219 3.76 -23.15 6.81
C HIS A 219 4.93 -22.16 6.95
N SER A 220 4.68 -20.85 6.81
CA SER A 220 5.77 -19.85 6.87
C SER A 220 6.39 -19.69 8.25
N LEU A 221 5.64 -19.97 9.32
CA LEU A 221 6.09 -19.81 10.70
C LEU A 221 6.59 -21.12 11.32
N GLY A 222 6.47 -22.26 10.63
CA GLY A 222 6.78 -23.58 11.19
C GLY A 222 5.91 -23.95 12.39
N LEU A 223 4.65 -23.49 12.41
CA LEU A 223 3.71 -23.70 13.52
C LEU A 223 2.55 -24.61 13.11
N ALA A 224 1.95 -25.31 14.07
CA ALA A 224 0.74 -26.07 13.81
C ALA A 224 -0.44 -25.15 13.42
N LYS A 225 -1.30 -25.61 12.50
CA LYS A 225 -2.48 -24.84 12.05
C LYS A 225 -3.41 -24.48 13.20
N SER A 226 -3.56 -25.34 14.20
CA SER A 226 -4.36 -25.09 15.41
C SER A 226 -3.79 -23.93 16.22
N THR A 227 -2.47 -23.90 16.45
CA THR A 227 -1.76 -22.82 17.15
C THR A 227 -1.94 -21.48 16.43
N VAL A 228 -1.75 -21.47 15.11
CA VAL A 228 -1.97 -20.26 14.30
C VAL A 228 -3.44 -19.80 14.36
N SER A 229 -4.40 -20.73 14.29
CA SER A 229 -5.82 -20.42 14.40
C SER A 229 -6.17 -19.78 15.75
N GLN A 230 -5.59 -20.29 16.84
CA GLN A 230 -5.78 -19.74 18.17
C GLN A 230 -5.26 -18.29 18.27
N HIS A 231 -4.04 -18.03 17.76
CA HIS A 231 -3.50 -16.68 17.72
C HIS A 231 -4.37 -15.73 16.87
N LEU A 232 -4.81 -16.18 15.71
CA LEU A 232 -5.68 -15.39 14.82
C LEU A 232 -7.05 -15.11 15.43
N GLY A 233 -7.62 -16.05 16.18
CA GLY A 233 -8.87 -15.87 16.91
C GLY A 233 -8.77 -14.70 17.88
N VAL A 234 -7.78 -14.75 18.78
CA VAL A 234 -7.54 -13.68 19.76
C VAL A 234 -7.27 -12.34 19.06
N LEU A 235 -6.41 -12.32 18.04
CA LEU A 235 -6.09 -11.08 17.32
C LEU A 235 -7.29 -10.49 16.56
N THR A 236 -8.22 -11.35 16.14
CA THR A 236 -9.47 -10.91 15.50
C THR A 236 -10.44 -10.34 16.52
N GLU A 237 -10.61 -11.00 17.67
CA GLU A 237 -11.47 -10.52 18.77
C GLU A 237 -10.99 -9.18 19.33
N THR A 238 -9.67 -8.96 19.39
CA THR A 238 -9.09 -7.68 19.82
C THR A 238 -9.07 -6.61 18.74
N GLY A 239 -9.61 -6.88 17.55
CA GLY A 239 -9.63 -5.94 16.42
C GLY A 239 -8.24 -5.57 15.88
N VAL A 240 -7.23 -6.43 16.09
CA VAL A 240 -5.85 -6.24 15.59
C VAL A 240 -5.69 -6.84 14.19
N VAL A 241 -6.45 -7.88 13.91
CA VAL A 241 -6.55 -8.58 12.64
C VAL A 241 -8.01 -8.59 12.22
N TRP A 242 -8.28 -8.46 10.93
CA TRP A 242 -9.59 -8.74 10.37
C TRP A 242 -9.50 -9.94 9.43
N ARG A 243 -10.63 -10.62 9.21
CA ARG A 243 -10.71 -11.81 8.37
C ARG A 243 -11.73 -11.63 7.25
N ARG A 244 -11.46 -12.22 6.10
CA ARG A 244 -12.36 -12.24 4.95
C ARG A 244 -12.38 -13.61 4.30
N ARG A 245 -13.58 -14.09 3.98
CA ARG A 245 -13.75 -15.32 3.19
C ARG A 245 -13.74 -14.98 1.70
N LEU A 246 -12.90 -15.66 0.94
CA LEU A 246 -12.80 -15.55 -0.52
C LEU A 246 -12.83 -16.97 -1.11
N GLY A 247 -13.96 -17.31 -1.73
CA GLY A 247 -14.23 -18.68 -2.18
C GLY A 247 -14.16 -19.69 -1.04
N GLY A 248 -13.35 -20.74 -1.22
CA GLY A 248 -13.13 -21.78 -0.22
C GLY A 248 -12.12 -21.43 0.89
N GLN A 249 -11.50 -20.26 0.86
CA GLN A 249 -10.40 -19.90 1.76
C GLN A 249 -10.74 -18.69 2.62
N VAL A 250 -10.17 -18.65 3.84
CA VAL A 250 -10.24 -17.49 4.75
C VAL A 250 -8.87 -16.84 4.81
N PHE A 251 -8.86 -15.54 4.49
CA PHE A 251 -7.69 -14.68 4.58
C PHE A 251 -7.77 -13.81 5.83
N TYR A 252 -6.62 -13.62 6.46
CA TYR A 252 -6.42 -12.74 7.59
C TYR A 252 -5.48 -11.62 7.19
N GLN A 253 -5.74 -10.40 7.66
CA GLN A 253 -4.90 -9.24 7.42
C GLN A 253 -4.91 -8.33 8.66
N LEU A 254 -3.81 -7.61 8.91
CA LEU A 254 -3.79 -6.60 9.96
C LEU A 254 -4.85 -5.51 9.72
N ASP A 255 -5.50 -5.12 10.80
CA ASP A 255 -6.32 -3.90 10.86
C ASP A 255 -5.44 -2.66 11.16
N ARG A 256 -6.02 -1.46 11.16
CA ARG A 256 -5.31 -0.20 11.44
C ARG A 256 -4.55 -0.26 12.78
N SER A 257 -5.18 -0.82 13.81
CA SER A 257 -4.58 -1.02 15.14
C SER A 257 -3.38 -1.98 15.09
N GLY A 258 -3.46 -3.07 14.32
CA GLY A 258 -2.36 -4.02 14.14
C GLY A 258 -1.18 -3.45 13.38
N PHE A 259 -1.44 -2.61 12.37
CA PHE A 259 -0.37 -1.85 11.73
C PHE A 259 0.29 -0.84 12.67
N ALA A 260 -0.49 -0.17 13.52
CA ALA A 260 0.04 0.77 14.51
C ALA A 260 0.89 0.06 15.58
N LEU A 261 0.46 -1.11 16.07
CA LEU A 261 1.24 -1.94 16.99
C LEU A 261 2.57 -2.37 16.38
N LEU A 262 2.55 -2.81 15.12
CA LEU A 262 3.76 -3.20 14.42
C LEU A 262 4.69 -1.99 14.18
N GLU A 263 4.16 -0.80 13.89
CA GLU A 263 4.97 0.42 13.72
C GLU A 263 5.61 0.89 15.03
N GLN A 264 4.88 0.78 16.15
CA GLN A 264 5.35 1.31 17.44
C GLN A 264 6.27 0.36 18.20
N LEU A 265 6.12 -0.96 17.99
CA LEU A 265 6.75 -2.00 18.82
C LEU A 265 7.42 -3.12 18.00
N GLY A 266 7.19 -3.15 16.68
CA GLY A 266 7.50 -4.30 15.82
C GLY A 266 8.90 -4.38 15.26
N ASP A 267 9.70 -3.33 15.45
CA ASP A 267 11.13 -3.29 15.81
C ASP A 267 11.60 -1.82 15.82
#